data_AF-A0A2P5YZ34-F1
#
_entry.id   AF-A0A2P5YZ34-F1
#
_cell.length_a   1.000
_cell.length_b   1.000
_cell.length_c   1.000
_cell.angle_alpha   90.00
_cell.angle_beta   90.00
_cell.angle_gamma   90.00
#
_symmetry.space_group_name_H-M   'P 1'
#
loop_
_entity.id
_entity.type
_entity.pdbx_description
1 polymer ?
#
loop_
_entity_poly.entity_id
_entity_poly.type
_entity_poly.pdbx_seq_one_letter_code
_entity_poly.pdbx_strand_id
1 'polypeptide(L)'
;MPHSATCFTTRHTLSALRDQIGERPELEIALECMIEVEEEHFPDPLTFAALSHLAQCTSCQDWRTAWMDAQFPERVVWRERIARYCSSMFAAVTKPDRTVRIEFELFRGEDPTWYLNDAICVQFCPWCGQRLPDRPFEPDLEPEPEPEPEQTP
;
A
#
# COMPACT_ATOMS: atom_id res chain seq x y z
N MET A 1 0.65 -26.93 -13.71
CA MET A 1 2.11 -26.90 -13.93
C MET A 1 2.77 -27.47 -12.67
N PRO A 2 3.54 -28.58 -12.74
CA PRO A 2 4.26 -29.05 -11.57
C PRO A 2 5.32 -28.01 -11.18
N HIS A 3 5.41 -27.67 -9.90
CA HIS A 3 6.42 -26.75 -9.40
C HIS A 3 7.80 -27.42 -9.46
N SER A 4 8.81 -26.71 -9.98
CA SER A 4 10.18 -27.21 -9.94
C SER A 4 10.66 -27.26 -8.48
N ALA A 5 11.69 -28.09 -8.21
CA ALA A 5 12.33 -28.12 -6.89
C ALA A 5 12.80 -26.72 -6.45
N THR A 6 13.27 -25.89 -7.39
CA THR A 6 13.64 -24.50 -7.14
C THR A 6 12.45 -23.66 -6.69
N CYS A 7 11.29 -23.76 -7.36
CA CYS A 7 10.09 -23.05 -6.92
C CYS A 7 9.67 -23.45 -5.50
N PHE A 8 9.75 -24.74 -5.17
CA PHE A 8 9.44 -25.21 -3.81
C PHE A 8 10.37 -24.57 -2.77
N THR A 9 11.69 -24.63 -3.00
CA THR A 9 12.68 -24.03 -2.10
C THR A 9 12.48 -22.52 -1.97
N THR A 10 12.29 -21.81 -3.08
CA THR A 10 12.02 -20.36 -3.07
C THR A 10 10.82 -20.02 -2.21
N ARG A 11 9.68 -20.69 -2.44
CA ARG A 11 8.44 -20.41 -1.69
C ARG A 11 8.59 -20.72 -0.20
N HIS A 12 9.26 -21.82 0.12
CA HIS A 12 9.55 -22.20 1.50
C HIS A 12 10.43 -21.16 2.19
N THR A 13 11.54 -20.76 1.57
CA THR A 13 12.45 -19.74 2.10
C THR A 13 11.71 -18.41 2.33
N LEU A 14 10.98 -17.91 1.34
CA LEU A 14 10.26 -16.64 1.48
C LEU A 14 9.14 -16.70 2.52
N SER A 15 8.45 -17.84 2.63
CA SER A 15 7.43 -18.04 3.67
C SER A 15 8.03 -18.04 5.08
N ALA A 16 9.26 -18.55 5.24
CA ALA A 16 9.96 -18.53 6.52
C ALA A 16 10.41 -17.12 6.94
N LEU A 17 10.53 -16.19 5.99
CA LEU A 17 10.88 -14.79 6.23
C LEU A 17 9.65 -13.90 6.50
N ARG A 18 8.44 -14.48 6.52
CA ARG A 18 7.16 -13.75 6.59
C ARG A 18 7.10 -12.73 7.72
N ASP A 19 7.47 -13.12 8.92
CA ASP A 19 7.39 -12.24 10.09
C ASP A 19 8.46 -11.13 10.09
N GLN A 20 9.50 -11.26 9.24
CA GLN A 20 10.55 -10.25 9.10
C GLN A 20 10.20 -9.14 8.10
N ILE A 21 9.14 -9.31 7.29
CA ILE A 21 8.82 -8.38 6.19
C ILE A 21 8.59 -6.96 6.73
N GLY A 22 7.86 -6.81 7.84
CA GLY A 22 7.59 -5.50 8.43
C GLY A 22 8.80 -4.85 9.12
N GLU A 23 9.85 -5.62 9.40
CA GLU A 23 11.07 -5.13 10.06
C GLU A 23 12.21 -4.87 9.05
N ARG A 24 12.05 -5.35 7.82
CA ARG A 24 13.06 -5.34 6.76
C ARG A 24 12.51 -4.67 5.51
N PRO A 25 12.56 -3.33 5.39
CA PRO A 25 11.99 -2.61 4.27
C PRO A 25 12.57 -3.05 2.92
N GLU A 26 13.85 -3.44 2.87
CA GLU A 26 14.47 -3.97 1.66
C GLU A 26 13.80 -5.27 1.18
N LEU A 27 13.39 -6.14 2.10
CA LEU A 27 12.70 -7.40 1.79
C LEU A 27 11.29 -7.12 1.26
N GLU A 28 10.56 -6.20 1.89
CA GLU A 28 9.24 -5.80 1.41
C GLU A 28 9.30 -5.24 -0.01
N ILE A 29 10.21 -4.28 -0.25
CA ILE A 29 10.39 -3.63 -1.55
C ILE A 29 10.81 -4.65 -2.62
N ALA A 30 11.67 -5.62 -2.29
CA ALA A 30 12.06 -6.70 -3.20
C ALA A 30 10.89 -7.65 -3.52
N LEU A 31 10.07 -8.02 -2.53
CA LEU A 31 8.87 -8.82 -2.74
C LEU A 31 7.87 -8.09 -3.65
N GLU A 32 7.77 -6.77 -3.55
CA GLU A 32 6.95 -5.95 -4.46
C GLU A 32 7.56 -5.75 -5.85
N CYS A 33 8.77 -6.27 -6.11
CA CYS A 33 9.51 -6.05 -7.35
C CYS A 33 9.78 -4.57 -7.65
N MET A 34 9.98 -3.75 -6.62
CA MET A 34 10.28 -2.33 -6.76
C MET A 34 11.79 -2.04 -6.86
N ILE A 35 12.64 -3.02 -6.58
CA ILE A 35 14.10 -2.95 -6.74
C ILE A 35 14.63 -4.19 -7.45
N GLU A 36 15.81 -4.05 -8.05
CA GLU A 36 16.59 -5.20 -8.49
C GLU A 36 17.18 -5.95 -7.29
N VAL A 37 17.24 -7.27 -7.40
CA VAL A 37 17.78 -8.13 -6.33
C VAL A 37 19.28 -8.23 -6.51
N GLU A 38 20.03 -7.62 -5.59
CA GLU A 38 21.49 -7.62 -5.59
C GLU A 38 22.03 -8.26 -4.30
N GLU A 39 23.19 -8.89 -4.38
CA GLU A 39 23.80 -9.61 -3.26
C GLU A 39 24.16 -8.67 -2.09
N GLU A 40 24.50 -7.42 -2.38
CA GLU A 40 24.80 -6.39 -1.38
C GLU A 40 23.60 -6.09 -0.46
N HIS A 41 22.38 -6.14 -1.01
CA HIS A 41 21.14 -5.95 -0.26
C HIS A 41 20.70 -7.21 0.49
N PHE A 42 21.10 -8.39 0.02
CA PHE A 42 20.70 -9.69 0.58
C PHE A 42 21.92 -10.61 0.74
N PRO A 43 22.76 -10.40 1.77
CA PRO A 43 24.00 -11.16 1.95
C PRO A 43 23.77 -12.63 2.34
N ASP A 44 22.56 -12.99 2.79
CA ASP A 44 22.20 -14.39 3.02
C ASP A 44 21.99 -15.12 1.67
N PRO A 45 22.81 -16.14 1.34
CA PRO A 45 22.76 -16.78 0.03
C PRO A 45 21.42 -17.45 -0.28
N LEU A 46 20.71 -17.96 0.73
CA LEU A 46 19.41 -18.59 0.54
C LEU A 46 18.34 -17.57 0.19
N THR A 47 18.32 -16.43 0.90
CA THR A 47 17.42 -15.31 0.64
C THR A 47 17.68 -14.71 -0.73
N PHE A 48 18.95 -14.43 -1.07
CA PHE A 48 19.34 -13.91 -2.37
C PHE A 48 18.92 -14.85 -3.51
N ALA A 49 19.20 -16.14 -3.40
CA ALA A 49 18.82 -17.12 -4.43
C ALA A 49 17.29 -17.22 -4.58
N ALA A 50 16.55 -17.16 -3.47
CA ALA A 50 15.09 -17.19 -3.48
C ALA A 50 14.49 -15.96 -4.17
N LEU A 51 14.96 -14.75 -3.81
CA LEU A 51 14.51 -13.49 -4.41
C LEU A 51 14.92 -13.38 -5.88
N SER A 52 16.14 -13.80 -6.23
CA SER A 52 16.62 -13.84 -7.62
C SER A 52 15.76 -14.77 -8.48
N HIS A 53 15.39 -15.95 -7.96
CA HIS A 53 14.49 -16.85 -8.66
C HIS A 53 13.08 -16.26 -8.78
N LEU A 54 12.56 -15.64 -7.72
CA LEU A 54 11.26 -14.96 -7.73
C LEU A 54 11.20 -13.89 -8.84
N ALA A 55 12.25 -13.09 -8.99
CA ALA A 55 12.31 -12.04 -10.01
C ALA A 55 12.19 -12.55 -11.45
N GLN A 56 12.56 -13.81 -11.71
CA GLN A 56 12.62 -14.38 -13.07
C GLN A 56 11.56 -15.47 -13.33
N CYS A 57 10.84 -15.93 -12.30
CA CYS A 57 9.91 -17.05 -12.41
C CYS A 57 8.45 -16.60 -12.26
N THR A 58 7.70 -16.58 -13.37
CA THR A 58 6.27 -16.22 -13.39
C THR A 58 5.45 -17.04 -12.39
N SER A 59 5.70 -18.35 -12.26
CA SER A 59 4.95 -19.18 -11.29
C SER A 59 5.22 -18.80 -9.83
N CYS A 60 6.42 -18.28 -9.52
CA CYS A 60 6.72 -17.74 -8.20
C CYS A 60 6.15 -16.32 -8.03
N GLN A 61 6.10 -15.51 -9.08
CA GLN A 61 5.48 -14.18 -9.05
C GLN A 61 3.98 -14.25 -8.79
N ASP A 62 3.27 -15.15 -9.50
CA ASP A 62 1.83 -15.38 -9.31
C ASP A 62 1.53 -15.86 -7.88
N TRP A 63 2.30 -16.84 -7.42
CA TRP A 63 2.21 -17.33 -6.04
C TRP A 63 2.48 -16.22 -5.04
N ARG A 64 3.53 -15.41 -5.25
CA ARG A 64 3.91 -14.34 -4.34
C ARG A 64 2.81 -13.29 -4.24
N THR A 65 2.18 -12.90 -5.35
CA THR A 65 1.04 -11.98 -5.31
C THR A 65 -0.10 -12.55 -4.45
N ALA A 66 -0.53 -13.78 -4.73
CA ALA A 66 -1.61 -14.42 -3.95
C ALA A 66 -1.23 -14.63 -2.47
N TRP A 67 0.03 -14.96 -2.20
CA TRP A 67 0.54 -15.18 -0.86
C TRP A 67 0.61 -13.87 -0.06
N MET A 68 1.17 -12.80 -0.64
CA MET A 68 1.21 -11.48 -0.01
C MET A 68 -0.21 -10.97 0.31
N ASP A 69 -1.15 -11.13 -0.61
CA ASP A 69 -2.55 -10.74 -0.41
C ASP A 69 -3.22 -11.51 0.73
N ALA A 70 -2.88 -12.79 0.88
CA ALA A 70 -3.37 -13.62 1.98
C ALA A 70 -2.69 -13.31 3.32
N GLN A 71 -1.42 -12.91 3.32
CA GLN A 71 -0.68 -12.58 4.55
C GLN A 71 -0.99 -11.18 5.07
N PHE A 72 -1.30 -10.25 4.16
CA PHE A 72 -1.47 -8.82 4.44
C PHE A 72 -2.74 -8.29 3.76
N PRO A 73 -3.94 -8.65 4.24
CA PRO A 73 -5.20 -8.26 3.61
C PRO A 73 -5.37 -6.73 3.50
N GLU A 74 -4.79 -5.97 4.42
CA GLU A 74 -4.75 -4.50 4.39
C GLU A 74 -4.12 -3.95 3.09
N ARG A 75 -3.17 -4.68 2.48
CA ARG A 75 -2.57 -4.32 1.19
C ARG A 75 -3.55 -4.46 0.04
N VAL A 76 -4.47 -5.42 0.10
CA VAL A 76 -5.55 -5.56 -0.90
C VAL A 76 -6.49 -4.37 -0.79
N VAL A 77 -6.95 -4.06 0.42
CA VAL A 77 -7.80 -2.90 0.70
C VAL A 77 -7.11 -1.60 0.24
N TRP A 78 -5.82 -1.44 0.54
CA TRP A 78 -5.04 -0.28 0.14
C TRP A 78 -4.90 -0.15 -1.39
N ARG A 79 -4.62 -1.23 -2.12
CA ARG A 79 -4.56 -1.20 -3.59
C ARG A 79 -5.91 -0.87 -4.22
N GLU A 80 -6.99 -1.44 -3.70
CA GLU A 80 -8.35 -1.09 -4.15
C GLU A 80 -8.67 0.39 -3.88
N ARG A 81 -8.21 0.94 -2.75
CA ARG A 81 -8.34 2.38 -2.44
C ARG A 81 -7.54 3.23 -3.42
N ILE A 82 -6.26 2.93 -3.65
CA ILE A 82 -5.41 3.65 -4.61
C ILE A 82 -6.04 3.64 -6.01
N ALA A 83 -6.60 2.50 -6.45
CA ALA A 83 -7.18 2.36 -7.78
C ALA A 83 -8.37 3.30 -8.04
N ARG A 84 -8.99 3.87 -7.00
CA ARG A 84 -10.12 4.81 -7.11
C ARG A 84 -9.71 6.26 -7.29
N TYR A 85 -8.43 6.58 -7.08
CA TYR A 85 -7.89 7.93 -7.17
C TYR A 85 -6.68 7.97 -8.11
N CYS A 86 -6.34 9.14 -8.65
CA CYS A 86 -4.99 9.32 -9.14
C CYS A 86 -4.02 9.45 -7.95
N SER A 87 -2.74 9.11 -8.12
CA SER A 87 -1.74 9.07 -7.05
C SER A 87 -1.67 10.35 -6.20
N SER A 88 -1.70 11.53 -6.84
CA SER A 88 -1.68 12.83 -6.14
C SER A 88 -2.95 13.08 -5.32
N MET A 89 -4.12 12.72 -5.85
CA MET A 89 -5.40 12.86 -5.13
C MET A 89 -5.43 11.94 -3.92
N PHE A 90 -5.00 10.69 -4.10
CA PHE A 90 -4.91 9.72 -3.01
C PHE A 90 -4.02 10.24 -1.88
N ALA A 91 -2.84 10.78 -2.22
CA ALA A 91 -1.94 11.37 -1.23
C ALA A 91 -2.56 12.59 -0.53
N ALA A 92 -3.32 13.43 -1.25
CA ALA A 92 -3.96 14.62 -0.68
C ALA A 92 -5.17 14.31 0.23
N VAL A 93 -5.84 13.18 0.01
CA VAL A 93 -6.98 12.73 0.84
C VAL A 93 -6.51 11.96 2.07
N THR A 94 -5.45 11.15 1.95
CA THR A 94 -5.04 10.21 3.02
C THR A 94 -3.97 10.76 3.98
N LYS A 95 -3.33 11.88 3.65
CA LYS A 95 -2.20 12.42 4.46
C LYS A 95 -2.53 13.83 4.97
N PRO A 96 -2.96 13.98 6.24
CA PRO A 96 -3.40 15.25 6.79
C PRO A 96 -2.27 16.28 6.97
N ASP A 97 -1.01 15.83 6.92
CA ASP A 97 0.20 16.64 7.10
C ASP A 97 0.67 17.35 5.82
N ARG A 98 -0.06 17.24 4.71
CA ARG A 98 0.35 17.79 3.41
C ARG A 98 -0.05 19.25 3.24
N THR A 99 0.77 20.00 2.51
CA THR A 99 0.50 21.39 2.08
C THR A 99 -0.76 21.50 1.20
N VAL A 100 -1.15 20.41 0.56
CA VAL A 100 -2.37 20.30 -0.24
C VAL A 100 -3.22 19.17 0.32
N ARG A 101 -4.37 19.53 0.88
CA ARG A 101 -5.38 18.66 1.45
C ARG A 101 -6.64 18.71 0.60
N ILE A 102 -7.24 17.55 0.38
CA ILE A 102 -8.55 17.42 -0.22
C ILE A 102 -9.48 16.73 0.78
N GLU A 103 -10.57 17.39 1.13
CA GLU A 103 -11.52 16.90 2.13
C GLU A 103 -12.92 16.82 1.53
N PHE A 104 -13.72 15.90 2.06
CA PHE A 104 -15.12 15.79 1.72
C PHE A 104 -15.97 16.16 2.92
N GLU A 105 -16.95 17.03 2.70
CA GLU A 105 -17.96 17.37 3.70
C GLU A 105 -19.34 17.44 3.03
N LEU A 106 -20.38 17.11 3.79
CA LEU A 106 -21.75 17.42 3.40
C LEU A 106 -22.06 18.86 3.80
N PHE A 107 -22.03 19.78 2.84
CA PHE A 107 -22.39 21.17 3.08
C PHE A 107 -23.87 21.23 3.52
N ARG A 108 -24.10 21.79 4.72
CA ARG A 108 -25.41 21.78 5.41
C ARG A 108 -26.00 20.39 5.67
N GLY A 109 -25.18 19.36 5.67
CA GLY A 109 -25.60 17.97 5.87
C GLY A 109 -26.28 17.33 4.66
N GLU A 110 -26.33 18.01 3.52
CA GLU A 110 -27.07 17.55 2.34
C GLU A 110 -26.22 17.54 1.06
N ASP A 111 -25.44 18.61 0.81
CA ASP A 111 -24.76 18.80 -0.47
C ASP A 111 -23.31 18.26 -0.46
N PRO A 112 -22.99 17.19 -1.22
CA PRO A 112 -21.65 16.62 -1.25
C PRO A 112 -20.65 17.61 -1.84
N THR A 113 -19.71 18.05 -1.00
CA THR A 113 -18.76 19.10 -1.36
C THR A 113 -17.34 18.66 -1.06
N TRP A 114 -16.46 18.80 -2.06
CA TRP A 114 -15.04 18.59 -1.89
C TRP A 114 -14.33 19.92 -1.72
N TYR A 115 -13.46 20.01 -0.72
CA TYR A 115 -12.67 21.20 -0.41
C TYR A 115 -11.20 20.96 -0.69
N LEU A 116 -10.57 21.95 -1.32
CA LEU A 116 -9.12 22.07 -1.43
C LEU A 116 -8.64 23.08 -0.37
N ASN A 117 -7.84 22.62 0.59
CA ASN A 117 -7.28 23.42 1.69
C ASN A 117 -8.34 24.31 2.38
N ASP A 118 -9.51 23.74 2.71
CA ASP A 118 -10.63 24.39 3.42
C ASP A 118 -11.23 25.64 2.74
N ALA A 119 -10.81 25.96 1.51
CA ALA A 119 -11.09 27.26 0.90
C ALA A 119 -11.80 27.17 -0.45
N ILE A 120 -11.55 26.13 -1.23
CA ILE A 120 -12.02 26.06 -2.62
C ILE A 120 -12.85 24.80 -2.82
N CYS A 121 -14.14 24.96 -3.13
CA CYS A 121 -14.98 23.85 -3.59
C CYS A 121 -14.53 23.38 -4.97
N VAL A 122 -14.23 22.10 -5.10
CA VAL A 122 -13.78 21.48 -6.35
C VAL A 122 -14.74 20.39 -6.79
N GLN A 123 -15.06 20.33 -8.09
CA GLN A 123 -15.88 19.25 -8.67
C GLN A 123 -15.05 18.25 -9.48
N PHE A 124 -13.81 18.61 -9.77
CA PHE A 124 -12.87 17.82 -10.55
C PHE A 124 -11.55 17.71 -9.79
N CYS A 125 -10.90 16.56 -9.91
CA CYS A 125 -9.56 16.36 -9.40
C CYS A 125 -8.60 17.37 -10.05
N PRO A 126 -7.86 18.17 -9.27
CA PRO A 126 -6.98 19.20 -9.82
C PRO A 126 -5.76 18.63 -10.55
N TRP A 127 -5.47 17.34 -10.40
CA TRP A 127 -4.33 16.67 -11.06
C TRP A 127 -4.71 15.94 -12.35
N CYS A 128 -5.82 15.18 -12.36
CA CYS A 128 -6.20 14.37 -13.53
C CYS A 128 -7.44 14.87 -14.27
N GLY A 129 -8.15 15.88 -13.74
CA GLY A 129 -9.35 16.44 -14.34
C GLY A 129 -10.58 15.53 -14.31
N GLN A 130 -10.51 14.35 -13.69
CA GLN A 130 -11.67 13.48 -13.52
C GLN A 130 -12.65 14.09 -12.51
N ARG A 131 -13.95 13.89 -12.76
CA ARG A 131 -15.00 14.35 -11.86
C ARG A 131 -14.91 13.60 -10.53
N LEU A 132 -14.98 14.36 -9.43
CA LEU A 132 -14.99 13.79 -8.09
C LEU A 132 -16.34 13.10 -7.81
N PRO A 133 -16.35 11.96 -7.09
CA PRO A 133 -17.58 11.27 -6.73
C PRO A 133 -18.42 12.07 -5.73
N ASP A 134 -19.73 11.81 -5.66
CA ASP A 134 -20.64 12.47 -4.72
C ASP A 134 -20.50 11.95 -3.26
N ARG A 135 -19.50 11.10 -3.00
CA ARG A 135 -19.11 10.61 -1.68
C ARG A 135 -17.63 10.21 -1.71
N PRO A 136 -16.90 10.31 -0.59
CA PRO A 136 -15.53 9.83 -0.53
C PRO A 136 -15.53 8.32 -0.77
N PHE A 137 -14.45 7.81 -1.37
CA PHE A 137 -14.32 6.37 -1.59
C PHE A 137 -13.97 5.61 -0.30
N GLU A 138 -13.73 6.34 0.79
CA GLU A 138 -13.42 5.82 2.11
C GLU A 138 -14.70 5.84 2.96
N PRO A 139 -15.06 4.75 3.66
CA PRO A 139 -15.94 4.87 4.81
C PRO A 139 -15.22 5.68 5.88
N ASP A 140 -15.95 6.51 6.64
CA ASP A 140 -15.42 7.39 7.69
C ASP A 140 -14.28 6.69 8.43
N LEU A 141 -13.04 7.16 8.23
CA LEU A 141 -11.92 6.75 9.07
C LEU A 141 -12.30 7.23 10.46
N GLU A 142 -12.71 6.31 11.33
CA GLU A 142 -12.83 6.63 12.75
C GLU A 142 -11.48 7.25 13.15
N PRO A 143 -11.48 8.46 13.73
CA PRO A 143 -10.24 9.11 14.09
C PRO A 143 -9.47 8.18 15.03
N GLU A 144 -8.18 7.97 14.75
CA GLU A 144 -7.31 7.22 15.66
C GLU A 144 -7.45 7.84 17.06
N PRO A 145 -7.64 7.01 18.11
CA PRO A 145 -7.78 7.53 19.46
C PRO A 145 -6.54 8.38 19.79
N GLU A 146 -6.78 9.62 20.20
CA GLU A 146 -5.72 10.52 20.64
C GLU A 146 -4.85 9.80 21.69
N PRO A 147 -3.51 9.83 21.57
CA PRO A 147 -2.66 9.21 22.56
C PRO A 147 -2.96 9.84 23.93
N GLU A 148 -3.39 9.02 24.89
CA GLU A 148 -3.63 9.46 26.26
C GLU A 148 -2.38 10.17 26.79
N PRO A 149 -2.52 11.36 27.40
CA PRO A 149 -1.38 12.07 27.94
C PRO A 149 -0.70 11.19 28.98
N GLU A 150 0.58 10.88 28.70
CA GLU A 150 1.48 10.11 29.54
C GLU A 150 1.51 10.73 30.94
N GLN A 151 0.79 10.10 31.88
CA GLN A 151 0.78 10.52 33.28
C GLN A 151 2.17 10.26 33.85
N THR A 152 2.98 11.31 33.91
CA THR A 152 4.30 11.26 34.52
C THR A 152 4.14 11.16 36.05
N PRO A 153 4.80 10.19 36.71
CA PRO A 153 4.70 10.00 38.16
C PRO A 153 5.37 11.10 38.99
#